data_AF-A0A3C0R988-F1
#
_entry.id   AF-A0A3C0R988-F1
#
_cell.length_a   1.000
_cell.length_b   1.000
_cell.length_c   1.000
_cell.angle_alpha   90.00
_cell.angle_beta   90.00
_cell.angle_gamma   90.00
#
_symmetry.space_group_name_H-M   'P 1'
#
loop_
_entity.id
_entity.type
_entity.pdbx_description
1 polymer ?
#
loop_
_entity_poly.entity_id
_entity_poly.type
_entity_poly.pdbx_seq_one_letter_code
_entity_poly.pdbx_strand_id
1 'polypeptide(L)'
;MSAGKLNCPIFILSTNMKRPYFLFVWVLAIFFIMALGTIGFMLIESYSFLDALYMTVITIASIGYLEVKPLSDAGRIFNIVFIITSFSTFTYALTRLTSFLVSGEMQYYLKNRKIMSALDKLNEHVIICGFGRNGQQAGKTLRSHREDFVVIDHREENIDGFLLHDPNLLYIKGDATDETTLLRAGIHRAK
;
A
#
# COMPACT_ATOMS: atom_id res chain seq x y z
N MET A 1 -0.20 -32.06 -10.94
CA MET A 1 0.18 -31.19 -12.08
C MET A 1 0.29 -29.78 -11.56
N SER A 2 1.50 -29.22 -11.62
CA SER A 2 1.95 -28.03 -10.91
C SER A 2 1.40 -26.75 -11.55
N ALA A 3 0.70 -25.91 -10.78
CA ALA A 3 0.32 -24.56 -11.21
C ALA A 3 1.49 -23.60 -10.94
N GLY A 4 1.95 -22.95 -12.01
CA GLY A 4 3.19 -22.21 -12.09
C GLY A 4 3.30 -21.04 -11.12
N LYS A 5 4.41 -21.03 -10.38
CA LYS A 5 4.99 -19.85 -9.76
C LYS A 5 5.35 -18.85 -10.86
N LEU A 6 4.56 -17.80 -11.00
CA LEU A 6 4.93 -16.62 -11.78
C LEU A 6 6.05 -15.88 -11.02
N ASN A 7 7.28 -16.13 -11.43
CA ASN A 7 8.45 -15.34 -11.07
C ASN A 7 8.27 -13.91 -11.58
N CYS A 8 8.05 -12.96 -10.67
CA CYS A 8 8.22 -11.53 -10.93
C CYS A 8 9.48 -11.06 -10.17
N PRO A 9 10.63 -10.86 -10.84
CA PRO A 9 11.91 -10.63 -10.18
C PRO A 9 12.20 -9.15 -9.85
N ILE A 10 11.18 -8.34 -9.50
CA ILE A 10 11.36 -6.90 -9.17
C ILE A 10 10.81 -6.56 -7.75
N PHE A 11 10.55 -7.57 -6.91
CA PHE A 11 10.05 -7.34 -5.54
C PHE A 11 11.14 -7.17 -4.47
N ILE A 12 12.40 -6.96 -4.88
CA ILE A 12 13.51 -6.70 -3.96
C ILE A 12 13.75 -5.19 -3.90
N LEU A 13 12.99 -4.54 -3.03
CA LEU A 13 13.51 -3.51 -2.15
C LEU A 13 12.65 -3.57 -0.90
N SER A 14 13.07 -4.46 0.00
CA SER A 14 12.67 -4.47 1.39
C SER A 14 12.96 -3.08 1.96
N THR A 15 11.94 -2.24 2.03
CA THR A 15 11.94 -1.10 2.93
C THR A 15 10.69 -1.21 3.78
N ASN A 16 10.94 -1.34 5.07
CA ASN A 16 9.99 -1.46 6.17
C ASN A 16 9.30 -0.10 6.42
N MET A 17 8.81 0.54 5.34
CA MET A 17 8.18 1.85 5.37
C MET A 17 6.69 1.63 5.12
N LYS A 18 5.86 2.08 6.06
CA LYS A 18 4.39 1.91 6.04
C LYS A 18 3.87 2.21 4.62
N ARG A 19 3.37 1.20 3.90
CA ARG A 19 3.02 1.25 2.46
C ARG A 19 2.21 2.48 1.98
N PRO A 20 1.33 3.15 2.75
CA PRO A 20 0.73 4.42 2.30
C PRO A 20 1.74 5.56 2.06
N TYR A 21 2.86 5.60 2.80
CA TYR A 21 3.90 6.61 2.58
C TYR A 21 4.63 6.41 1.25
N PHE A 22 4.69 5.16 0.76
CA PHE A 22 5.32 4.86 -0.53
C PHE A 22 4.54 5.46 -1.70
N LEU A 23 3.20 5.41 -1.67
CA LEU A 23 2.37 6.06 -2.70
C LEU A 23 2.51 7.59 -2.66
N PHE A 24 2.60 8.17 -1.46
CA PHE A 24 2.81 9.61 -1.29
C PHE A 24 4.14 10.08 -1.92
N VAL A 25 5.20 9.28 -1.81
CA VAL A 25 6.49 9.57 -2.47
C VAL A 25 6.36 9.67 -3.99
N TRP A 26 5.58 8.78 -4.64
CA TRP A 26 5.39 8.83 -6.09
C TRP A 26 4.53 10.01 -6.54
N VAL A 27 3.50 10.37 -5.78
CA VAL A 27 2.72 11.58 -6.04
C VAL A 27 3.64 12.80 -5.97
N LEU A 28 4.47 12.92 -4.93
CA LEU A 28 5.44 13.99 -4.81
C LEU A 28 6.46 14.00 -5.98
N ALA A 29 6.92 12.83 -6.42
CA ALA A 29 7.82 12.72 -7.56
C ALA A 29 7.20 13.26 -8.86
N ILE A 30 5.91 13.00 -9.10
CA ILE A 30 5.18 13.56 -10.26
C ILE A 30 5.10 15.08 -10.17
N PHE A 31 4.75 15.62 -8.99
CA PHE A 31 4.73 17.09 -8.78
C PHE A 31 6.11 17.71 -8.96
N PHE A 32 7.17 17.03 -8.51
CA PHE A 32 8.55 17.48 -8.68
C PHE A 32 8.96 17.53 -10.17
N ILE A 33 8.65 16.48 -10.94
CA ILE A 33 8.89 16.45 -12.38
C ILE A 33 8.09 17.54 -13.10
N MET A 34 6.85 17.78 -12.68
CA MET A 34 6.02 18.85 -13.25
C MET A 34 6.62 20.23 -12.97
N ALA A 35 7.14 20.46 -11.76
CA ALA A 35 7.85 21.70 -11.43
C ALA A 35 9.13 21.85 -12.28
N LEU A 36 9.93 20.79 -12.42
CA LEU A 36 11.14 20.80 -13.25
C LEU A 36 10.84 21.09 -14.72
N GLY A 37 9.82 20.45 -15.29
CA GLY A 37 9.36 20.70 -16.66
C GLY A 37 8.94 22.16 -16.86
N THR A 38 8.10 22.66 -15.95
CA THR A 38 7.58 24.04 -16.01
C THR A 38 8.72 25.05 -15.91
N ILE A 39 9.62 24.89 -14.94
CA ILE A 39 10.79 25.77 -14.78
C ILE A 39 11.71 25.68 -15.99
N GLY A 40 11.95 24.48 -16.52
CA GLY A 40 12.79 24.27 -17.71
C GLY A 40 12.26 25.02 -18.94
N PHE A 41 10.97 24.90 -19.23
CA PHE A 41 10.36 25.63 -20.35
C PHE A 41 10.31 27.15 -20.12
N MET A 42 10.14 27.60 -18.87
CA MET A 42 10.22 29.03 -18.54
C MET A 42 11.63 29.59 -18.75
N LEU A 43 12.68 28.84 -18.38
CA LEU A 43 14.06 29.32 -18.46
C LEU A 43 14.67 29.19 -19.87
N ILE A 44 14.40 28.09 -20.56
CA ILE A 44 15.02 27.81 -21.87
C ILE A 44 14.25 28.51 -22.99
N GLU A 45 12.92 28.46 -22.95
CA GLU A 45 12.06 28.95 -24.03
C GLU A 45 11.34 30.25 -23.68
N SER A 46 11.58 30.81 -22.49
CA SER A 46 10.93 32.04 -22.02
C SER A 46 9.40 31.95 -22.06
N TYR A 47 8.84 30.76 -21.86
CA TYR A 47 7.40 30.57 -21.81
C TYR A 47 6.80 31.28 -20.61
N SER A 48 5.56 31.77 -20.75
CA SER A 48 4.79 32.19 -19.58
C SER A 48 4.57 30.98 -18.67
N PHE A 49 4.34 31.21 -17.37
CA PHE A 49 4.07 30.11 -16.43
C PHE A 49 2.94 29.19 -16.92
N LEU A 50 1.86 29.75 -17.47
CA LEU A 50 0.74 28.97 -17.97
C LEU A 50 1.12 28.17 -19.22
N ASP A 51 1.87 28.74 -20.16
CA ASP A 51 2.32 28.03 -21.36
C ASP A 51 3.27 26.87 -21.00
N ALA A 52 4.19 27.12 -20.07
CA ALA A 52 5.16 26.13 -19.59
C ALA A 52 4.47 24.99 -18.82
N LEU A 53 3.53 25.33 -17.94
CA LEU A 53 2.74 24.35 -17.20
C LEU A 53 1.88 23.53 -18.16
N TYR A 54 1.22 24.17 -19.12
CA TYR A 54 0.41 23.50 -20.13
C TYR A 54 1.26 22.54 -20.97
N MET A 55 2.41 22.99 -21.49
CA MET A 55 3.37 22.14 -22.23
C MET A 55 3.82 20.93 -21.40
N THR A 56 4.10 21.14 -20.11
CA THR A 56 4.52 20.09 -19.19
C THR A 56 3.41 19.07 -18.97
N VAL A 57 2.18 19.52 -18.73
CA VAL A 57 1.04 18.63 -18.47
C VAL A 57 0.70 17.79 -19.70
N ILE A 58 0.63 18.37 -20.91
CA ILE A 58 0.32 17.59 -22.12
C ILE A 58 1.40 16.52 -22.42
N THR A 59 2.65 16.83 -22.05
CA THR A 59 3.79 15.93 -22.22
C THR A 59 3.73 14.76 -21.23
N ILE A 60 3.56 15.05 -19.93
CA ILE A 60 3.44 14.01 -18.90
C ILE A 60 2.20 13.15 -19.13
N ALA A 61 1.08 13.75 -19.51
CA ALA A 61 -0.17 13.05 -19.79
C ALA A 61 -0.11 12.20 -21.07
N SER A 62 1.01 12.24 -21.82
CA SER A 62 1.19 11.55 -23.10
C SER A 62 0.10 11.87 -24.14
N ILE A 63 -0.52 13.05 -24.03
CA ILE A 63 -1.48 13.54 -25.03
C ILE A 63 -0.71 13.91 -26.31
N GLY A 64 0.47 14.50 -26.16
CA GLY A 64 1.39 14.75 -27.27
C GLY A 64 0.81 15.67 -28.35
N TYR A 65 0.16 16.76 -27.95
CA TYR A 65 -0.29 17.78 -28.89
C TYR A 65 0.90 18.55 -29.51
N LEU A 66 0.61 19.42 -30.47
CA LEU A 66 1.59 20.38 -30.99
C LEU A 66 2.21 21.22 -29.87
N GLU A 67 3.46 21.60 -30.08
CA GLU A 67 4.18 22.52 -29.19
C GLU A 67 3.37 23.81 -29.00
N VAL A 68 3.29 24.30 -27.75
CA VAL A 68 2.54 25.54 -27.43
C VAL A 68 3.07 26.73 -28.22
N LYS A 69 4.39 26.76 -28.41
CA LYS A 69 5.17 27.70 -29.21
C LYS A 69 6.31 26.90 -29.87
N PRO A 70 6.91 27.39 -30.96
CA PRO A 70 8.03 26.70 -31.60
C PRO A 70 9.23 26.60 -30.65
N LEU A 71 9.72 25.38 -30.42
CA LEU A 71 10.91 25.14 -29.60
C LEU A 71 12.20 25.50 -30.34
N SER A 72 13.14 26.14 -29.63
CA SER A 72 14.53 26.25 -30.07
C SER A 72 15.24 24.88 -30.09
N ASP A 73 16.42 24.80 -30.70
CA ASP A 73 17.21 23.55 -30.69
C ASP A 73 17.57 23.09 -29.26
N ALA A 74 17.83 24.04 -28.34
CA ALA A 74 18.05 23.74 -26.94
C ALA A 74 16.78 23.22 -26.24
N GLY A 75 15.62 23.83 -26.53
CA GLY A 75 14.32 23.38 -26.03
C GLY A 75 13.93 22.00 -26.52
N ARG A 76 14.28 21.65 -27.76
CA ARG A 76 14.07 20.31 -28.31
C ARG A 76 14.88 19.26 -27.56
N ILE A 77 16.17 19.52 -27.33
CA ILE A 77 17.04 18.61 -26.55
C ILE A 77 16.49 18.43 -25.14
N PHE A 78 16.11 19.54 -24.49
CA PHE A 78 15.48 19.50 -23.18
C PHE A 78 14.19 18.68 -23.19
N ASN A 79 13.30 18.92 -24.16
CA ASN A 79 12.02 18.23 -24.26
C ASN A 79 12.20 16.72 -24.48
N ILE A 80 13.19 16.30 -25.28
CA ILE A 80 13.53 14.88 -25.47
C ILE A 80 13.91 14.23 -24.14
N VAL A 81 14.82 14.84 -23.38
CA VAL A 81 15.25 14.32 -22.06
C VAL A 81 14.08 14.32 -21.07
N PHE A 82 13.28 15.39 -21.10
CA PHE A 82 12.11 15.53 -20.26
C PHE A 82 11.08 14.43 -20.53
N ILE A 83 10.72 14.18 -21.79
CA ILE A 83 9.79 13.10 -22.18
C ILE A 83 10.27 11.75 -21.66
N ILE A 84 11.54 11.40 -21.88
CA ILE A 84 12.08 10.09 -21.46
C ILE A 84 11.97 9.91 -19.93
N THR A 85 12.38 10.93 -19.17
CA THR A 85 12.39 10.87 -17.70
C THR A 85 10.99 10.94 -17.11
N SER A 86 10.12 11.81 -17.63
CA SER A 86 8.75 12.00 -17.14
C SER A 86 7.88 10.79 -17.46
N PHE A 87 7.95 10.26 -18.69
CA PHE A 87 7.16 9.11 -19.11
C PHE A 87 7.55 7.86 -18.32
N SER A 88 8.85 7.59 -18.16
CA SER A 88 9.34 6.44 -17.38
C SER A 88 8.83 6.48 -15.94
N THR A 89 8.90 7.65 -15.30
CA THR A 89 8.42 7.84 -13.93
C THR A 89 6.90 7.68 -13.84
N PHE A 90 6.16 8.27 -14.78
CA PHE A 90 4.71 8.18 -14.85
C PHE A 90 4.24 6.72 -15.02
N THR A 91 4.80 5.97 -15.97
CA THR A 91 4.45 4.56 -16.21
C THR A 91 4.75 3.69 -14.99
N TYR A 92 5.89 3.91 -14.33
CA TYR A 92 6.23 3.18 -13.10
C TYR A 92 5.24 3.49 -11.98
N ALA A 93 4.95 4.78 -11.74
CA ALA A 93 3.98 5.20 -10.74
C ALA A 93 2.58 4.61 -11.02
N LEU A 94 2.15 4.59 -12.29
CA LEU A 94 0.87 4.00 -12.71
C LEU A 94 0.83 2.49 -12.46
N THR A 95 1.91 1.77 -12.74
CA THR A 95 2.01 0.34 -12.43
C THR A 95 1.89 0.08 -10.94
N ARG A 96 2.60 0.86 -10.11
CA ARG A 96 2.53 0.73 -8.64
C ARG A 96 1.13 1.05 -8.11
N LEU A 97 0.49 2.09 -8.64
CA LEU A 97 -0.88 2.43 -8.28
C LEU A 97 -1.83 1.29 -8.66
N THR A 98 -1.70 0.74 -9.86
CA THR A 98 -2.52 -0.38 -10.34
C THR A 98 -2.33 -1.62 -9.47
N SER A 99 -1.07 -2.00 -9.16
CA SER A 99 -0.78 -3.11 -8.24
C SER A 99 -1.40 -2.89 -6.87
N PHE A 100 -1.35 -1.68 -6.33
CA PHE A 100 -1.95 -1.34 -5.04
C PHE A 100 -3.48 -1.46 -5.05
N LEU A 101 -4.14 -1.04 -6.13
CA LEU A 101 -5.59 -1.16 -6.28
C LEU A 101 -6.03 -2.62 -6.46
N VAL A 102 -5.34 -3.37 -7.32
CA VAL A 102 -5.69 -4.75 -7.68
C VAL A 102 -5.40 -5.73 -6.54
N SER A 103 -4.29 -5.54 -5.81
CA SER A 103 -3.91 -6.43 -4.70
C SER A 103 -4.86 -6.36 -3.50
N GLY A 104 -5.79 -5.40 -3.45
CA GLY A 104 -6.68 -5.22 -2.30
C GLY A 104 -5.94 -4.84 -1.02
N GLU A 105 -4.66 -4.47 -1.11
CA GLU A 105 -3.81 -4.13 0.02
C GLU A 105 -4.37 -2.98 0.86
N MET A 106 -5.12 -2.06 0.22
CA MET A 106 -5.86 -1.02 0.93
C MET A 106 -6.88 -1.61 1.90
N GLN A 107 -7.64 -2.62 1.47
CA GLN A 107 -8.63 -3.28 2.33
C GLN A 107 -7.94 -4.01 3.48
N TYR A 108 -6.82 -4.70 3.21
CA TYR A 108 -6.01 -5.34 4.24
C TYR A 108 -5.50 -4.33 5.27
N TYR A 109 -4.96 -3.19 4.83
CA TYR A 109 -4.45 -2.14 5.70
C TYR A 109 -5.56 -1.50 6.56
N LEU A 110 -6.71 -1.18 5.95
CA LEU A 110 -7.86 -0.63 6.66
C LEU A 110 -8.46 -1.63 7.66
N LYS A 111 -8.57 -2.90 7.27
CA LYS A 111 -9.03 -4.00 8.13
C LYS A 111 -8.11 -4.14 9.35
N ASN A 112 -6.79 -4.20 9.13
CA ASN A 112 -5.82 -4.31 10.22
C ASN A 112 -5.87 -3.12 11.16
N ARG A 113 -6.06 -1.89 10.65
CA ARG A 113 -6.23 -0.71 11.51
C ARG A 113 -7.49 -0.80 12.38
N LYS A 114 -8.61 -1.27 11.81
CA LYS A 114 -9.85 -1.47 12.57
C LYS A 114 -9.68 -2.55 13.65
N ILE A 115 -9.08 -3.68 13.29
CA ILE A 115 -8.79 -4.77 14.23
C ILE A 115 -7.90 -4.28 15.36
N MET A 116 -6.78 -3.61 15.05
CA MET A 116 -5.89 -3.04 16.08
C MET A 116 -6.62 -2.07 17.00
N SER A 117 -7.43 -1.16 16.44
CA SER A 117 -8.20 -0.23 17.26
C SER A 117 -9.26 -0.93 18.14
N ALA A 118 -9.78 -2.08 17.73
CA ALA A 118 -10.69 -2.89 18.54
C ALA A 118 -9.92 -3.64 19.63
N LEU A 119 -8.75 -4.18 19.33
CA LEU A 119 -7.83 -4.82 20.28
C LEU A 119 -7.39 -3.87 21.40
N ASP A 120 -7.12 -2.60 21.06
CA ASP A 120 -6.73 -1.60 22.05
C ASP A 120 -7.85 -1.28 23.07
N LYS A 121 -9.11 -1.50 22.69
CA LYS A 121 -10.28 -1.25 23.53
C LYS A 121 -10.72 -2.47 24.35
N LEU A 122 -10.17 -3.64 24.06
CA LEU A 122 -10.48 -4.86 24.79
C LEU A 122 -9.88 -4.83 26.19
N ASN A 123 -10.72 -5.24 27.14
CA ASN A 123 -10.38 -5.51 28.53
C ASN A 123 -11.09 -6.81 28.92
N GLU A 124 -10.52 -7.55 29.87
CA GLU A 124 -11.14 -8.73 30.43
C GLU A 124 -11.45 -9.80 29.36
N HIS A 125 -10.54 -9.97 28.39
CA HIS A 125 -10.68 -10.85 27.24
C HIS A 125 -9.76 -12.06 27.30
N VAL A 126 -10.07 -13.10 26.53
CA VAL A 126 -9.25 -14.33 26.43
C VAL A 126 -8.32 -14.24 25.21
N ILE A 127 -7.07 -14.69 25.37
CA ILE A 127 -6.12 -14.83 24.26
C ILE A 127 -6.00 -16.30 23.88
N ILE A 128 -6.32 -16.63 22.62
CA ILE A 128 -6.12 -17.97 22.07
C ILE A 128 -4.79 -18.03 21.32
N CYS A 129 -3.81 -18.69 21.93
CA CYS A 129 -2.49 -18.93 21.34
C CYS A 129 -2.52 -20.17 20.44
N GLY A 130 -2.62 -19.96 19.13
CA GLY A 130 -2.74 -21.00 18.12
C GLY A 130 -4.20 -21.34 17.78
N PHE A 131 -4.55 -21.26 16.50
CA PHE A 131 -5.90 -21.39 15.99
C PHE A 131 -6.09 -22.57 15.04
N GLY A 132 -5.39 -23.68 15.33
CA GLY A 132 -5.70 -24.96 14.71
C GLY A 132 -7.03 -25.55 15.22
N ARG A 133 -7.21 -26.85 15.03
CA ARG A 133 -8.46 -27.56 15.40
C ARG A 133 -8.96 -27.27 16.82
N ASN A 134 -8.07 -27.35 17.81
CA ASN A 134 -8.43 -27.14 19.22
C ASN A 134 -8.74 -25.65 19.51
N GLY A 135 -7.91 -24.74 18.99
CA GLY A 135 -8.13 -23.29 19.14
C GLY A 135 -9.43 -22.82 18.50
N GLN A 136 -9.80 -23.38 17.34
CA GLN A 136 -11.09 -23.11 16.70
C GLN A 136 -12.27 -23.60 17.54
N GLN A 137 -12.18 -24.78 18.15
CA GLN A 137 -13.23 -25.27 19.05
C GLN A 137 -13.35 -24.41 20.31
N ALA A 138 -12.23 -24.03 20.92
CA ALA A 138 -12.21 -23.09 22.03
C ALA A 138 -12.85 -21.75 21.65
N GLY A 139 -12.53 -21.21 20.47
CA GLY A 139 -13.15 -19.99 19.94
C GLY A 139 -14.65 -20.12 19.76
N LYS A 140 -15.16 -21.26 19.25
CA LYS A 140 -16.60 -21.52 19.15
C LYS A 140 -17.27 -21.54 20.52
N THR A 141 -16.66 -22.21 21.50
CA THR A 141 -17.16 -22.26 22.87
C THR A 141 -17.22 -20.86 23.49
N LEU A 142 -16.13 -20.09 23.43
CA LEU A 142 -16.08 -18.71 23.95
C LEU A 142 -17.15 -17.84 23.29
N ARG A 143 -17.31 -17.94 21.96
CA ARG A 143 -18.34 -17.20 21.24
C ARG A 143 -19.76 -17.59 21.67
N SER A 144 -20.02 -18.87 21.91
CA SER A 144 -21.33 -19.34 22.41
C SER A 144 -21.67 -18.83 23.80
N HIS A 145 -20.65 -18.55 24.62
CA HIS A 145 -20.77 -17.93 25.94
C HIS A 145 -20.70 -16.40 25.91
N ARG A 146 -20.56 -15.78 24.73
CA ARG A 146 -20.38 -14.32 24.54
C ARG A 146 -19.16 -13.75 25.28
N GLU A 147 -18.11 -14.54 25.42
CA GLU A 147 -16.82 -14.07 25.92
C GLU A 147 -16.04 -13.41 24.78
N ASP A 148 -15.43 -12.26 25.09
CA ASP A 148 -14.55 -11.57 24.15
C ASP A 148 -13.19 -12.28 24.09
N PHE A 149 -12.68 -12.50 22.88
CA PHE A 149 -11.40 -13.14 22.68
C PHE A 149 -10.66 -12.62 21.45
N VAL A 150 -9.33 -12.75 21.50
CA VAL A 150 -8.42 -12.51 20.37
C VAL A 150 -7.65 -13.78 20.05
N VAL A 151 -7.40 -14.01 18.77
CA VAL A 151 -6.66 -15.16 18.28
C VAL A 151 -5.26 -14.76 17.83
N ILE A 152 -4.25 -15.59 18.13
CA ILE A 152 -2.90 -15.45 17.58
C ILE A 152 -2.54 -16.72 16.82
N ASP A 153 -2.23 -16.65 15.52
CA ASP A 153 -1.69 -17.78 14.74
C ASP A 153 -0.77 -17.27 13.62
N HIS A 154 0.24 -18.07 13.25
CA HIS A 154 1.15 -17.77 12.16
C HIS A 154 0.58 -18.21 10.79
N ARG A 155 -0.34 -19.19 10.77
CA ARG A 155 -1.01 -19.69 9.56
C ARG A 155 -2.32 -18.96 9.31
N GLU A 156 -2.36 -18.25 8.20
CA GLU A 156 -3.54 -17.48 7.77
C GLU A 156 -4.73 -18.37 7.42
N GLU A 157 -4.46 -19.55 6.86
CA GLU A 157 -5.46 -20.58 6.51
C GLU A 157 -6.35 -20.98 7.69
N ASN A 158 -5.77 -21.04 8.90
CA ASN A 158 -6.50 -21.38 10.13
C ASN A 158 -7.53 -20.31 10.52
N ILE A 159 -7.23 -19.05 10.21
CA ILE A 159 -8.02 -17.87 10.57
C ILE A 159 -9.11 -17.64 9.52
N ASP A 160 -8.74 -17.73 8.24
CA ASP A 160 -9.64 -17.46 7.11
C ASP A 160 -10.89 -18.35 7.12
N GLY A 161 -10.75 -19.64 7.45
CA GLY A 161 -11.90 -20.55 7.53
C GLY A 161 -12.94 -20.15 8.59
N PHE A 162 -12.48 -19.57 9.71
CA PHE A 162 -13.36 -19.09 10.77
C PHE A 162 -13.95 -17.71 10.44
N LEU A 163 -13.17 -16.83 9.80
CA LEU A 163 -13.64 -15.51 9.36
C LEU A 163 -14.84 -15.57 8.42
N LEU A 164 -15.00 -16.66 7.65
CA LEU A 164 -16.19 -16.91 6.82
C LEU A 164 -17.47 -17.03 7.65
N HIS A 165 -17.36 -17.57 8.86
CA HIS A 165 -18.49 -17.77 9.78
C HIS A 165 -18.63 -16.59 10.75
N ASP A 166 -17.52 -15.94 11.09
CA ASP A 166 -17.45 -14.83 12.02
C ASP A 166 -16.56 -13.70 11.49
N PRO A 167 -17.14 -12.77 10.72
CA PRO A 167 -16.41 -11.67 10.11
C PRO A 167 -15.79 -10.69 11.12
N ASN A 168 -16.25 -10.72 12.37
CA ASN A 168 -15.81 -9.83 13.45
C ASN A 168 -14.76 -10.46 14.36
N LEU A 169 -14.20 -11.62 14.00
CA LEU A 169 -13.12 -12.25 14.75
C LEU A 169 -11.91 -11.30 14.82
N LEU A 170 -11.45 -11.04 16.05
CA LEU A 170 -10.22 -10.29 16.29
C LEU A 170 -9.04 -11.26 16.30
N TYR A 171 -8.02 -10.95 15.51
CA TYR A 171 -6.85 -11.82 15.38
C TYR A 171 -5.57 -11.03 15.15
N ILE A 172 -4.45 -11.65 15.49
CA ILE A 172 -3.10 -11.20 15.20
C ILE A 172 -2.38 -12.31 14.47
N LYS A 173 -1.88 -12.00 13.27
CA LYS A 173 -0.97 -12.88 12.55
C LYS A 173 0.42 -12.74 13.18
N GLY A 174 0.91 -13.81 13.80
CA GLY A 174 2.18 -13.76 14.54
C GLY A 174 2.45 -15.05 15.30
N ASP A 175 3.61 -15.08 15.96
CA ASP A 175 3.99 -16.15 16.85
C ASP A 175 3.52 -15.82 18.28
N ALA A 176 2.74 -16.71 18.89
CA ALA A 176 2.27 -16.51 20.26
C ALA A 176 3.37 -16.67 21.32
N THR A 177 4.56 -17.15 20.92
CA THR A 177 5.74 -17.21 21.79
C THR A 177 6.51 -15.89 21.84
N ASP A 178 6.25 -14.99 20.90
CA ASP A 178 6.88 -13.67 20.87
C ASP A 178 6.15 -12.69 21.81
N GLU A 179 6.90 -12.11 22.73
CA GLU A 179 6.41 -11.13 23.69
C GLU A 179 5.74 -9.94 22.99
N THR A 180 6.30 -9.45 21.87
CA THR A 180 5.72 -8.30 21.17
C THR A 180 4.34 -8.60 20.60
N THR A 181 4.10 -9.85 20.20
CA THR A 181 2.82 -10.33 19.71
C THR A 181 1.78 -10.44 20.84
N LEU A 182 2.18 -10.92 22.02
CA LEU A 182 1.33 -10.98 23.21
C LEU A 182 0.99 -9.57 23.75
N LEU A 183 1.95 -8.66 23.74
CA LEU A 183 1.72 -7.26 24.09
C LEU A 183 0.69 -6.61 23.18
N ARG A 184 0.79 -6.84 21.86
CA ARG A 184 -0.21 -6.38 20.87
C ARG A 184 -1.57 -7.03 21.06
N ALA A 185 -1.63 -8.26 21.57
CA ALA A 185 -2.87 -8.93 21.94
C ALA A 185 -3.48 -8.40 23.24
N GLY A 186 -2.79 -7.50 23.95
CA GLY A 186 -3.27 -6.91 25.19
C GLY A 186 -3.17 -7.86 26.38
N ILE A 187 -2.12 -8.67 26.48
CA ILE A 187 -1.93 -9.64 27.57
C ILE A 187 -2.11 -9.06 28.99
N HIS A 188 -1.69 -7.81 29.22
CA HIS A 188 -1.87 -7.14 30.51
C HIS A 188 -3.32 -6.80 30.88
N ARG A 189 -4.24 -6.87 29.90
CA ARG A 189 -5.68 -6.61 30.07
C ARG A 189 -6.51 -7.89 29.89
N ALA A 190 -5.85 -9.02 29.66
CA ALA A 190 -6.50 -10.32 29.48
C ALA A 190 -6.82 -10.98 30.84
N LYS A 191 -7.82 -11.87 30.86
CA LYS A 191 -8.21 -12.69 32.01
C LYS A 191 -7.31 -13.91 32.19
#